data_AF-A0A3D2SV78-F1
#
_entry.id   AF-A0A3D2SV78-F1
#
_cell.length_a   1.000
_cell.length_b   1.000
_cell.length_c   1.000
_cell.angle_alpha   90.00
_cell.angle_beta   90.00
_cell.angle_gamma   90.00
#
_symmetry.space_group_name_H-M   'P 1'
#
loop_
_entity.id
_entity.type
_entity.pdbx_description
1 polymer ?
#
loop_
_entity_poly.entity_id
_entity_poly.type
_entity_poly.pdbx_seq_one_letter_code
_entity_poly.pdbx_strand_id
1 'polypeptide(L)'
;FLIIFFWTPPHFWALALYSNEDFTKAGLPMLPVTHGAAHTKWQMLIYTCVLVVVTLLPYVLGYTGLIYGVSALVLGGLFLLSNVNVLKEKHGYKQAKLMFGYSIFYLFAIFGALVIDRFV
;
A
#
# COMPACT_ATOMS: atom_id res chain seq x y z
N PHE A 1 -12.22 -8.28 -3.05
CA PHE A 1 -12.65 -6.87 -3.15
C PHE A 1 -11.95 -5.96 -2.15
N LEU A 2 -12.09 -6.20 -0.83
CA LEU A 2 -11.53 -5.31 0.21
C LEU A 2 -10.02 -5.05 0.10
N ILE A 3 -9.22 -6.08 -0.23
CA ILE A 3 -7.77 -5.93 -0.42
C ILE A 3 -7.47 -4.86 -1.47
N ILE A 4 -8.09 -4.95 -2.65
CA ILE A 4 -7.88 -3.98 -3.73
C ILE A 4 -8.37 -2.61 -3.31
N PHE A 5 -9.55 -2.52 -2.69
CA PHE A 5 -10.13 -1.26 -2.24
C PHE A 5 -9.22 -0.50 -1.27
N PHE A 6 -8.64 -1.17 -0.27
CA PHE A 6 -7.73 -0.52 0.68
C PHE A 6 -6.31 -0.33 0.15
N TRP A 7 -5.92 -1.09 -0.87
CA TRP A 7 -4.63 -0.94 -1.55
C TRP A 7 -4.60 0.24 -2.53
N THR A 8 -5.70 0.56 -3.20
CA THR A 8 -5.76 1.63 -4.21
C THR A 8 -5.39 3.02 -3.67
N PRO A 9 -5.92 3.48 -2.51
CA PRO A 9 -5.56 4.80 -1.98
C PRO A 9 -4.06 4.97 -1.70
N PRO A 10 -3.39 4.12 -0.90
CA PRO A 10 -1.96 4.29 -0.63
C PRO A 10 -1.10 4.16 -1.89
N HIS A 11 -1.48 3.29 -2.83
CA HIS A 11 -0.82 3.16 -4.12
C HIS A 11 -0.92 4.46 -4.96
N PHE A 12 -2.12 4.98 -5.15
CA PHE A 12 -2.36 6.14 -6.01
C PHE A 12 -1.88 7.44 -5.38
N TRP A 13 -1.93 7.56 -4.05
CA TRP A 13 -1.37 8.69 -3.33
C TRP A 13 0.16 8.72 -3.38
N ALA A 14 0.83 7.57 -3.41
CA ALA A 14 2.28 7.51 -3.64
C ALA A 14 2.67 8.11 -5.00
N LEU A 15 1.91 7.81 -6.05
CA LEU A 15 2.06 8.41 -7.38
C LEU A 15 1.82 9.93 -7.35
N ALA A 16 0.74 10.34 -6.70
CA ALA A 16 0.38 11.75 -6.60
C ALA A 16 1.34 12.59 -5.76
N LEU A 17 2.14 11.98 -4.87
CA LEU A 17 3.18 12.70 -4.12
C LEU A 17 4.29 13.23 -5.05
N TYR A 18 4.75 12.43 -6.02
CA TYR A 18 5.85 12.84 -6.90
C TYR A 18 5.41 13.42 -8.24
N SER A 19 4.18 13.17 -8.67
CA SER A 19 3.55 13.80 -9.85
C SER A 19 2.61 14.94 -9.46
N ASN A 20 2.77 15.52 -8.26
CA ASN A 20 1.88 16.55 -7.71
C ASN A 20 1.71 17.75 -8.65
N GLU A 21 2.80 18.21 -9.27
CA GLU A 21 2.77 19.34 -10.20
C GLU A 21 1.90 19.08 -11.43
N ASP A 22 1.94 17.85 -11.97
CA ASP A 22 1.14 17.46 -13.12
C ASP A 22 -0.34 17.38 -12.74
N PHE A 23 -0.65 16.83 -11.56
CA PHE A 23 -2.03 16.79 -11.03
C PHE A 23 -2.59 18.19 -10.74
N THR A 24 -1.75 19.09 -10.22
CA THR A 24 -2.13 20.49 -9.95
C THR A 24 -2.41 21.23 -11.26
N LYS A 25 -1.55 21.07 -12.27
CA LYS A 25 -1.75 21.67 -13.61
C LYS A 25 -3.01 21.12 -14.30
N ALA A 26 -3.32 19.84 -14.09
CA ALA A 26 -4.51 19.20 -14.63
C ALA A 26 -5.80 19.53 -13.86
N GLY A 27 -5.72 20.27 -12.75
CA GLY A 27 -6.88 20.59 -11.91
C GLY A 27 -7.50 19.37 -11.20
N LEU A 28 -6.73 18.29 -11.02
CA LEU A 28 -7.19 17.06 -10.39
C LEU A 28 -7.04 17.15 -8.87
N PRO A 29 -8.14 17.13 -8.09
CA PRO A 29 -8.10 17.30 -6.64
C PRO A 29 -7.63 16.02 -5.94
N MET A 30 -6.32 15.79 -5.98
CA MET A 30 -5.66 14.68 -5.28
C MET A 30 -5.36 15.07 -3.83
N LEU A 31 -5.25 14.09 -2.92
CA LEU A 31 -4.98 14.35 -1.50
C LEU A 31 -3.69 15.19 -1.27
N PRO A 32 -2.58 14.94 -2.01
CA PRO A 32 -1.40 15.81 -1.97
C PRO A 32 -1.64 17.24 -2.43
N VAL A 33 -2.57 17.46 -3.35
CA VAL A 33 -2.87 18.77 -3.95
C VAL A 33 -3.79 19.59 -3.03
N THR A 34 -4.74 18.93 -2.37
CA THR A 34 -5.74 19.58 -1.51
C THR A 34 -5.30 19.73 -0.06
N HIS A 35 -4.62 18.73 0.51
CA HIS A 35 -4.26 18.67 1.93
C HIS A 35 -2.74 18.63 2.17
N GLY A 36 -1.95 18.63 1.11
CA GLY A 36 -0.48 18.64 1.17
C GLY A 36 0.14 17.25 1.34
N ALA A 37 1.47 17.21 1.14
CA ALA A 37 2.25 15.97 1.16
C ALA A 37 2.25 15.30 2.54
N ALA A 38 2.39 16.07 3.63
CA ALA A 38 2.48 15.52 4.99
C ALA A 38 1.21 14.75 5.41
N HIS A 39 0.03 15.33 5.17
CA HIS A 39 -1.24 14.66 5.44
C HIS A 39 -1.41 13.41 4.58
N THR A 40 -1.01 13.46 3.31
CA THR A 40 -1.05 12.30 2.42
C THR A 40 -0.21 11.16 2.96
N LYS A 41 1.04 11.42 3.37
CA LYS A 41 1.94 10.38 3.90
C LYS A 41 1.35 9.70 5.14
N TRP A 42 0.69 10.47 6.02
CA TRP A 42 -0.02 9.91 7.19
C TRP A 42 -1.20 9.05 6.79
N GLN A 43 -2.03 9.52 5.85
CA GLN A 43 -3.17 8.75 5.34
C GLN A 43 -2.71 7.44 4.66
N MET A 44 -1.64 7.48 3.87
CA MET A 44 -1.05 6.28 3.27
C MET A 44 -0.67 5.24 4.33
N LEU A 45 -0.06 5.66 5.45
CA LEU A 45 0.31 4.77 6.55
C LEU A 45 -0.93 4.16 7.23
N ILE A 46 -1.94 4.97 7.53
CA ILE A 46 -3.20 4.51 8.15
C ILE A 46 -3.90 3.49 7.26
N TYR A 47 -4.07 3.80 5.98
CA TYR A 47 -4.70 2.88 5.02
C TYR A 47 -3.90 1.60 4.83
N THR A 48 -2.57 1.68 4.84
CA THR A 48 -1.72 0.49 4.77
C THR A 48 -1.86 -0.37 6.02
N CYS A 49 -1.99 0.22 7.21
CA CYS A 49 -2.25 -0.53 8.44
C CYS A 49 -3.58 -1.28 8.36
N VAL A 50 -4.64 -0.62 7.89
CA VAL A 50 -5.94 -1.26 7.64
C VAL A 50 -5.82 -2.37 6.60
N LEU A 51 -5.07 -2.14 5.52
CA LEU A 51 -4.83 -3.16 4.49
C LEU A 51 -4.17 -4.41 5.08
N VAL A 52 -3.14 -4.28 5.92
CA VAL A 52 -2.48 -5.42 6.56
C VAL A 52 -3.47 -6.24 7.38
N VAL A 53 -4.31 -5.57 8.19
CA VAL A 53 -5.37 -6.25 8.95
C VAL A 53 -6.33 -6.98 8.01
N VAL A 54 -6.79 -6.30 6.96
CA VAL A 54 -7.70 -6.88 5.94
C VAL A 54 -7.09 -8.09 5.24
N THR A 55 -5.78 -8.09 4.96
CA THR A 55 -5.08 -9.24 4.36
C THR A 55 -4.84 -10.39 5.32
N LEU A 56 -4.85 -10.16 6.63
CA LEU A 56 -4.71 -11.22 7.62
C LEU A 56 -6.05 -11.87 7.99
N LEU A 57 -7.18 -11.18 7.77
CA LEU A 57 -8.52 -11.71 8.08
C LEU A 57 -8.80 -13.09 7.46
N PRO A 58 -8.49 -13.39 6.19
CA PRO A 58 -8.75 -14.71 5.61
C PRO A 58 -8.05 -15.84 6.38
N TYR A 59 -6.83 -15.59 6.88
CA TYR A 59 -6.09 -16.55 7.69
C TYR A 59 -6.70 -16.71 9.09
N VAL A 60 -7.03 -15.60 9.76
CA VAL A 60 -7.63 -15.63 11.11
C VAL A 60 -9.00 -16.31 11.11
N LEU A 61 -9.78 -16.14 10.05
CA LEU A 61 -11.09 -16.77 9.86
C LEU A 61 -10.99 -18.24 9.42
N GLY A 62 -9.79 -18.76 9.16
CA GLY A 62 -9.58 -20.15 8.74
C GLY A 62 -9.92 -20.44 7.28
N TYR A 63 -10.06 -19.40 6.44
CA TYR A 63 -10.32 -19.57 5.00
C TYR A 63 -9.06 -19.89 4.19
N THR A 64 -7.88 -19.59 4.72
CA THR A 64 -6.58 -19.80 4.08
C THR A 64 -5.60 -20.46 5.06
N GLY A 65 -4.64 -21.19 4.53
CA GLY A 65 -3.59 -21.87 5.27
C GLY A 65 -2.44 -20.97 5.73
N LEU A 66 -1.45 -21.63 6.35
CA LEU A 66 -0.25 -21.00 6.92
C LEU A 66 0.61 -20.30 5.86
N ILE A 67 0.63 -20.79 4.61
CA ILE A 67 1.45 -20.22 3.54
C ILE A 67 0.95 -18.81 3.23
N TYR A 68 -0.36 -18.64 3.08
CA TYR A 68 -0.95 -17.33 2.91
C TYR A 68 -0.74 -16.44 4.14
N GLY A 69 -0.99 -16.96 5.35
CA GLY A 69 -0.86 -16.20 6.59
C GLY A 69 0.54 -15.61 6.80
N VAL A 70 1.59 -16.41 6.63
CA VAL A 70 2.98 -15.96 6.74
C VAL A 70 3.32 -14.96 5.63
N SER A 71 2.89 -15.24 4.41
CA SER A 71 3.11 -14.34 3.26
C SER A 71 2.45 -12.99 3.48
N ALA A 72 1.20 -12.96 3.94
CA ALA A 72 0.46 -11.73 4.27
C ALA A 72 1.15 -10.92 5.35
N LEU A 73 1.68 -11.57 6.39
CA LEU A 73 2.39 -10.92 7.48
C LEU A 73 3.72 -10.31 7.03
N VAL A 74 4.53 -11.05 6.26
CA VAL A 74 5.82 -10.58 5.75
C VAL A 74 5.63 -9.45 4.74
N LEU A 75 4.77 -9.64 3.74
CA LEU A 75 4.47 -8.63 2.73
C LEU A 75 3.84 -7.38 3.35
N GLY A 76 2.92 -7.56 4.30
CA GLY A 76 2.27 -6.46 5.01
C GLY A 76 3.26 -5.65 5.86
N GLY A 77 4.15 -6.33 6.58
CA GLY A 77 5.20 -5.71 7.36
C GLY A 77 6.16 -4.88 6.51
N LEU A 78 6.61 -5.43 5.39
CA LEU A 78 7.46 -4.72 4.42
C LEU A 78 6.75 -3.51 3.80
N PHE A 79 5.43 -3.61 3.56
CA PHE A 79 4.66 -2.48 3.03
C PHE A 79 4.51 -1.34 4.05
N LEU A 80 4.33 -1.69 5.33
CA LEU A 80 4.32 -0.72 6.42
C LEU A 80 5.69 -0.03 6.57
N LEU A 81 6.78 -0.79 6.54
CA LEU A 81 8.14 -0.25 6.59
C LEU A 81 8.40 0.74 5.44
N SER A 82 7.93 0.40 4.23
CA SER A 82 8.02 1.28 3.08
C SER A 82 7.26 2.59 3.29
N ASN A 83 6.04 2.56 3.85
CA ASN A 83 5.29 3.77 4.20
C ASN A 83 5.96 4.60 5.29
N VAL A 84 6.55 3.97 6.30
CA VAL A 84 7.32 4.67 7.33
C VAL A 84 8.54 5.37 6.72
N ASN A 85 9.21 4.75 5.75
CA ASN A 85 10.31 5.38 5.03
C ASN A 85 9.86 6.59 4.20
N VAL A 86 8.68 6.50 3.56
CA VAL A 86 8.05 7.64 2.87
C VAL A 86 7.76 8.78 3.85
N LEU A 87 7.26 8.46 5.05
CA LEU A 87 6.97 9.45 6.10
C LEU A 87 8.25 10.16 6.58
N LYS A 88 9.35 9.42 6.72
CA LYS A 88 10.66 9.96 7.15
C LYS A 88 11.40 10.73 6.06
N GLU A 89 11.04 10.56 4.79
CA GLU A 89 11.66 11.26 3.68
C GLU A 89 11.34 12.77 3.72
N LYS A 90 12.36 13.58 4.03
CA LYS A 90 12.25 15.05 4.10
C LYS A 90 12.47 15.75 2.77
N HIS A 91 13.32 15.19 1.91
CA HIS A 91 13.69 15.78 0.62
C HIS A 91 13.54 14.75 -0.50
N GLY A 92 12.88 15.15 -1.59
CA GLY A 92 12.59 14.28 -2.72
C GLY A 92 11.45 13.30 -2.48
N TYR A 93 11.29 12.40 -3.45
CA TYR A 93 10.21 11.41 -3.49
C TYR A 93 10.71 10.01 -3.88
N LYS A 94 11.96 9.70 -3.56
CA LYS A 94 12.58 8.42 -3.91
C LYS A 94 11.86 7.28 -3.18
N GLN A 95 11.54 7.47 -1.91
CA GLN A 95 10.82 6.45 -1.13
C GLN A 95 9.39 6.29 -1.64
N ALA A 96 8.72 7.38 -2.05
CA ALA A 96 7.38 7.30 -2.62
C ALA A 96 7.36 6.48 -3.94
N LYS A 97 8.36 6.67 -4.81
CA LYS A 97 8.51 5.86 -6.04
C LYS A 97 8.80 4.39 -5.75
N LEU A 98 9.67 4.10 -4.77
CA LEU A 98 9.97 2.72 -4.35
C LEU A 98 8.74 2.04 -3.75
N MET A 99 8.00 2.74 -2.89
CA MET A 99 6.76 2.26 -2.30
C MET A 99 5.70 1.98 -3.38
N PHE A 100 5.57 2.86 -4.39
CA PHE A 100 4.69 2.64 -5.52
C PHE A 100 5.04 1.34 -6.27
N GLY A 101 6.32 1.13 -6.63
CA GLY A 101 6.75 -0.12 -7.27
C GLY A 101 6.51 -1.35 -6.39
N TYR A 102 6.84 -1.25 -5.10
CA TYR A 102 6.61 -2.32 -4.14
C TYR A 102 5.13 -2.65 -3.99
N SER A 103 4.23 -1.67 -4.04
CA SER A 103 2.79 -1.90 -3.89
C SER A 103 2.20 -2.77 -5.01
N ILE A 104 2.72 -2.66 -6.25
CA ILE A 104 2.31 -3.52 -7.38
C ILE A 104 2.80 -4.95 -7.14
N PHE A 105 4.07 -5.08 -6.74
CA PHE A 105 4.65 -6.38 -6.39
C PHE A 105 3.91 -7.03 -5.21
N TYR A 106 3.57 -6.26 -4.18
CA TYR A 106 2.79 -6.69 -3.03
C TYR A 106 1.45 -7.28 -3.45
N LEU A 107 0.72 -6.62 -4.35
CA LEU A 107 -0.57 -7.10 -4.84
C LEU A 107 -0.41 -8.40 -5.63
N PHE A 108 0.60 -8.47 -6.50
CA PHE A 108 0.91 -9.69 -7.23
C PHE A 108 1.26 -10.84 -6.29
N ALA A 109 2.13 -10.59 -5.31
CA ALA A 109 2.59 -11.59 -4.36
C ALA A 109 1.49 -12.08 -3.41
N ILE A 110 0.60 -11.20 -2.92
CA ILE A 110 -0.48 -11.61 -2.01
C ILE A 110 -1.51 -12.49 -2.72
N PHE A 111 -1.86 -12.19 -3.97
CA PHE A 111 -2.74 -13.04 -4.77
C PHE A 111 -2.04 -14.32 -5.21
N GLY A 112 -0.75 -14.26 -5.56
CA GLY A 112 0.05 -15.46 -5.85
C GLY A 112 0.11 -16.41 -4.65
N ALA A 113 0.33 -15.88 -3.44
CA ALA A 113 0.31 -16.66 -2.21
C ALA A 113 -1.05 -17.31 -1.96
N LEU A 114 -2.16 -16.61 -2.23
CA LEU A 114 -3.51 -17.15 -2.11
C LEU A 114 -3.74 -18.31 -3.09
N VAL A 115 -3.27 -18.17 -4.32
CA VAL A 115 -3.37 -19.23 -5.33
C VAL A 115 -2.55 -20.46 -4.91
N ILE A 116 -1.30 -20.27 -4.49
CA ILE A 116 -0.42 -21.36 -4.04
C ILE A 116 -1.04 -22.08 -2.85
N ASP A 117 -1.52 -21.33 -1.86
CA ASP A 117 -2.15 -21.87 -0.66
C ASP A 117 -3.41 -22.69 -0.97
N ARG A 118 -4.12 -22.36 -2.06
CA ARG A 118 -5.28 -23.14 -2.52
C ARG A 118 -4.92 -24.48 -3.16
N PHE A 119 -3.71 -24.62 -3.71
CA PHE A 119 -3.22 -25.83 -4.37
C PHE A 119 -2.57 -26.83 -3.40
N VAL A 120 -2.25 -26.41 -2.17
CA VAL A 120 -1.70 -27.23 -1.10
C VAL A 120 -2.83 -27.72 -0.19
#